data_AF-A0A9N9IQC4-F1
#
_entry.id   AF-A0A9N9IQC4-F1
#
_cell.length_a   1.000
_cell.length_b   1.000
_cell.length_c   1.000
_cell.angle_alpha   90.00
_cell.angle_beta   90.00
_cell.angle_gamma   90.00
#
_symmetry.space_group_name_H-M   'P 1'
#
loop_
_entity.id
_entity.type
_entity.pdbx_description
1 polymer ?
#
loop_
_entity_poly.entity_id
_entity_poly.type
_entity_poly.pdbx_seq_one_letter_code
_entity_poly.pdbx_strand_id
1 'polypeptide(L)'
;MNIKSAVQQICITNVKYARHTLQLSVNLGLKKVEGLISKCKMLVSILLKEKKKKQLCETQLQIILRLKQPLDVIKDKVRKEVEMMRFFLSSEEEFELLKKLIVIISPFNEATEFLSKSKYPILGFITSMLEELAYQLKNFINLNDEVILVRDTILKNLIKQ
;
A
#
# COMPACT_ATOMS: atom_id res chain seq x y z
N MET A 1 27.91 -32.07 5.57
CA MET A 1 26.91 -31.05 5.14
C MET A 1 25.60 -31.77 4.83
N ASN A 2 24.50 -31.44 5.53
CA ASN A 2 23.20 -32.09 5.29
C ASN A 2 22.50 -31.42 4.11
N ILE A 3 22.24 -32.16 3.04
CA ILE A 3 21.59 -31.68 1.81
C ILE A 3 20.26 -30.96 2.12
N LYS A 4 19.49 -31.47 3.08
CA LYS A 4 18.21 -30.86 3.51
C LYS A 4 18.40 -29.44 4.07
N SER A 5 19.45 -29.24 4.87
CA SER A 5 19.78 -27.93 5.43
C SER A 5 20.24 -26.95 4.36
N ALA A 6 21.02 -27.42 3.38
CA ALA A 6 21.48 -26.60 2.26
C ALA A 6 20.31 -26.16 1.36
N VAL A 7 19.42 -27.09 0.99
CA VAL A 7 18.22 -26.79 0.19
C VAL A 7 17.30 -25.81 0.92
N GLN A 8 17.11 -25.98 2.23
CA GLN A 8 16.30 -25.07 3.03
C GLN A 8 16.91 -23.65 3.08
N GLN A 9 18.22 -23.52 3.25
CA GLN A 9 18.90 -22.22 3.22
C GLN A 9 18.82 -21.53 1.85
N ILE A 10 18.97 -22.27 0.76
CA ILE A 10 18.79 -21.75 -0.61
C ILE A 10 17.37 -21.23 -0.79
N CYS A 11 16.35 -22.01 -0.39
CA CYS A 11 14.95 -21.58 -0.47
C CYS A 11 14.72 -20.28 0.31
N ILE A 12 15.12 -20.23 1.59
CA ILE A 12 14.98 -19.05 2.46
C ILE A 12 15.65 -17.82 1.84
N THR A 13 16.85 -17.98 1.30
CA THR A 13 17.61 -16.90 0.66
C THR A 13 16.89 -16.37 -0.57
N ASN A 14 16.35 -17.27 -1.40
CA ASN A 14 15.60 -16.90 -2.61
C ASN A 14 14.28 -16.18 -2.28
N VAL A 15 13.55 -16.61 -1.25
CA VAL A 15 12.36 -15.88 -0.76
C VAL A 15 12.72 -14.47 -0.35
N LYS A 16 13.80 -14.33 0.45
CA LYS A 16 14.25 -13.05 0.97
C LYS A 16 14.69 -12.13 -0.16
N TYR A 17 15.39 -12.66 -1.15
CA TYR A 17 15.81 -11.94 -2.35
C TYR A 17 14.59 -11.49 -3.16
N ALA A 18 13.68 -12.38 -3.52
CA ALA A 18 12.49 -12.05 -4.32
C ALA A 18 11.61 -11.00 -3.63
N ARG A 19 11.39 -11.15 -2.31
CA ARG A 19 10.64 -10.16 -1.52
C ARG A 19 11.32 -8.80 -1.54
N HIS A 20 12.64 -8.78 -1.34
CA HIS A 20 13.43 -7.56 -1.38
C HIS A 20 13.38 -6.90 -2.77
N THR A 21 13.48 -7.68 -3.85
CA THR A 21 13.43 -7.20 -5.24
C THR A 21 12.06 -6.63 -5.59
N LEU A 22 10.97 -7.29 -5.20
CA LEU A 22 9.61 -6.77 -5.35
C LEU A 22 9.45 -5.44 -4.61
N GLN A 23 9.84 -5.40 -3.34
CA GLN A 23 9.71 -4.23 -2.50
C GLN A 23 10.56 -3.05 -3.02
N LEU A 24 11.80 -3.32 -3.45
CA LEU A 24 12.67 -2.32 -4.04
C LEU A 24 12.10 -1.76 -5.35
N SER A 25 11.61 -2.63 -6.23
CA SER A 25 11.05 -2.24 -7.53
C SER A 25 9.82 -1.34 -7.35
N VAL A 26 8.91 -1.72 -6.45
CA VAL A 26 7.73 -0.92 -6.09
C VAL A 26 8.14 0.42 -5.47
N ASN A 27 9.09 0.43 -4.53
CA ASN A 27 9.55 1.67 -3.90
C ASN A 27 10.18 2.65 -4.90
N LEU A 28 10.94 2.14 -5.88
CA LEU A 28 11.52 2.97 -6.94
C LEU A 28 10.44 3.55 -7.87
N GLY A 29 9.40 2.78 -8.19
CA GLY A 29 8.23 3.27 -8.91
C GLY A 29 7.49 4.35 -8.11
N LEU A 30 7.14 4.06 -6.86
CA LEU A 30 6.44 4.97 -5.96
C LEU A 30 7.18 6.29 -5.72
N LYS A 31 8.51 6.28 -5.76
CA LYS A 31 9.32 7.50 -5.67
C LYS A 31 8.99 8.52 -6.77
N LYS A 32 8.46 8.07 -7.92
CA LYS A 32 8.02 8.96 -9.01
C LYS A 32 6.77 9.78 -8.66
N VAL A 33 5.97 9.30 -7.71
CA VAL A 33 4.73 9.95 -7.23
C VAL A 33 4.83 10.31 -5.75
N GLU A 34 6.06 10.55 -5.25
CA GLU A 34 6.34 10.80 -3.83
C GLU A 34 5.57 12.00 -3.26
N GLY A 35 5.28 13.01 -4.09
CA GLY A 35 4.44 14.15 -3.71
C GLY A 35 3.02 13.71 -3.30
N LEU A 36 2.37 12.86 -4.12
CA LEU A 36 1.04 12.32 -3.83
C LEU A 36 1.07 11.41 -2.59
N ILE A 37 2.09 10.56 -2.46
CA ILE A 37 2.26 9.69 -1.30
C ILE A 37 2.42 10.52 -0.03
N SER A 38 3.17 11.63 -0.09
CA SER A 38 3.37 12.52 1.03
C SER A 38 2.06 13.19 1.46
N LYS A 39 1.24 13.64 0.51
CA LYS A 39 -0.12 14.12 0.78
C LYS A 39 -0.99 13.04 1.44
N CYS A 40 -0.96 11.81 0.93
CA CYS A 40 -1.70 10.68 1.51
C CYS A 40 -1.23 10.35 2.93
N LYS A 41 0.08 10.35 3.19
CA LYS A 41 0.64 10.17 4.54
C LYS A 41 0.24 11.28 5.49
N MET A 42 0.23 12.52 5.01
CA MET A 42 -0.20 13.69 5.77
C MET A 42 -1.69 13.59 6.12
N LEU A 43 -2.53 13.19 5.15
CA LEU A 43 -3.94 12.89 5.33
C LEU A 43 -4.17 11.80 6.37
N VAL A 44 -3.50 10.65 6.24
CA VAL A 44 -3.58 9.57 7.22
C VAL A 44 -3.14 10.05 8.61
N SER A 45 -2.07 10.84 8.70
CA SER A 45 -1.61 11.43 9.96
C SER A 45 -2.64 12.37 10.58
N ILE A 46 -3.27 13.22 9.78
CA ILE A 46 -4.35 14.12 10.21
C ILE A 46 -5.54 13.28 10.68
N LEU A 47 -6.02 12.33 9.88
CA LEU A 47 -7.16 11.48 10.21
C LEU A 47 -6.90 10.60 11.45
N LEU A 48 -5.68 10.10 11.63
CA LEU A 48 -5.30 9.37 12.85
C LEU A 48 -5.26 10.30 14.06
N LYS A 49 -4.78 11.54 13.91
CA LYS A 49 -4.85 12.56 14.97
C LYS A 49 -6.30 12.92 15.28
N GLU A 50 -7.16 13.06 14.28
CA GLU A 50 -8.59 13.33 14.45
C GLU A 50 -9.32 12.16 15.09
N LYS A 51 -9.00 10.91 14.71
CA LYS A 51 -9.51 9.70 15.37
C LYS A 51 -9.08 9.64 16.84
N LYS A 52 -7.81 9.94 17.15
CA LYS A 52 -7.32 10.03 18.53
C LYS A 52 -8.01 11.16 19.29
N LYS A 53 -8.19 12.32 18.67
CA LYS A 53 -8.93 13.47 19.23
C LYS A 53 -10.40 13.12 19.43
N LYS A 54 -11.01 12.36 18.53
CA LYS A 54 -12.39 11.88 18.61
C LYS A 54 -12.53 10.85 19.72
N GLN A 55 -11.62 9.89 19.84
CA GLN A 55 -11.57 8.94 20.96
C GLN A 55 -11.36 9.65 22.29
N LEU A 56 -10.52 10.68 22.34
CA LEU A 56 -10.34 11.52 23.52
C LEU A 56 -11.63 12.28 23.85
N CYS A 57 -12.25 12.93 22.86
CA CYS A 57 -13.55 13.60 23.02
C CYS A 57 -14.67 12.64 23.38
N GLU A 58 -14.68 11.41 22.86
CA GLU A 58 -15.66 10.36 23.18
C GLU A 58 -15.43 9.84 24.59
N THR A 59 -14.17 9.73 25.05
CA THR A 59 -13.85 9.38 26.43
C THR A 59 -14.25 10.51 27.37
N GLN A 60 -13.97 11.75 27.01
CA GLN A 60 -14.44 12.95 27.73
C GLN A 60 -15.97 13.04 27.71
N LEU A 61 -16.62 12.74 26.58
CA LEU A 61 -18.07 12.67 26.45
C LEU A 61 -18.66 11.50 27.24
N GLN A 62 -18.01 10.34 27.32
CA GLN A 62 -18.44 9.23 28.18
C GLN A 62 -18.38 9.65 29.65
N ILE A 63 -17.35 10.40 30.04
CA ILE A 63 -17.24 11.02 31.37
C ILE A 63 -18.35 12.07 31.59
N ILE A 64 -18.64 12.91 30.59
CA ILE A 64 -19.71 13.94 30.65
C ILE A 64 -21.11 13.33 30.54
N LEU A 65 -21.30 12.23 29.81
CA LEU A 65 -22.57 11.50 29.65
C LEU A 65 -22.88 10.71 30.91
N ARG A 66 -21.87 10.19 31.62
CA ARG A 66 -21.99 9.75 33.02
C ARG A 66 -22.46 10.89 33.95
N LEU A 67 -22.33 12.15 33.50
CA LEU A 67 -22.84 13.37 34.14
C LEU A 67 -24.07 13.99 33.41
N LYS A 68 -24.71 13.27 32.47
CA LYS A 68 -25.95 13.56 31.68
C LYS A 68 -25.89 14.61 30.52
N GLN A 69 -26.25 14.14 29.30
CA GLN A 69 -26.75 14.80 28.03
C GLN A 69 -25.80 14.84 26.77
N PRO A 70 -26.29 15.07 25.50
CA PRO A 70 -26.93 14.11 24.56
C PRO A 70 -26.22 13.97 23.16
N LEU A 71 -26.74 13.07 22.32
CA LEU A 71 -26.05 12.27 21.26
C LEU A 71 -26.14 12.80 19.79
N ASP A 72 -26.30 14.10 19.54
CA ASP A 72 -26.47 14.64 18.16
C ASP A 72 -25.16 15.00 17.43
N VAL A 73 -24.03 15.06 18.15
CA VAL A 73 -22.74 15.58 17.63
C VAL A 73 -22.02 14.63 16.67
N ILE A 74 -22.44 13.36 16.59
CA ILE A 74 -21.66 12.29 15.93
C ILE A 74 -21.90 12.25 14.41
N LYS A 75 -23.11 12.57 13.93
CA LYS A 75 -23.45 12.50 12.50
C LYS A 75 -22.80 13.60 11.65
N ASP A 76 -22.70 14.83 12.16
CA ASP A 76 -22.05 15.94 11.45
C ASP A 76 -20.53 15.79 11.33
N LYS A 77 -19.91 15.03 12.25
CA LYS A 77 -18.45 14.87 12.29
C LYS A 77 -17.93 13.96 11.17
N VAL A 78 -18.68 12.90 10.84
CA VAL A 78 -18.34 11.98 9.75
C VAL A 78 -18.49 12.66 8.39
N ARG A 79 -19.50 13.54 8.23
CA ARG A 79 -19.68 14.34 7.02
C ARG A 79 -18.51 15.32 6.79
N LYS A 80 -18.05 15.99 7.85
CA LYS A 80 -16.87 16.88 7.81
C LYS A 80 -15.56 16.15 7.52
N GLU A 81 -15.38 14.93 7.99
CA GLU A 81 -14.19 14.11 7.68
C GLU A 81 -14.11 13.76 6.18
N VAL A 82 -15.25 13.43 5.55
CA VAL A 82 -15.32 13.15 4.10
C VAL A 82 -15.08 14.42 3.27
N GLU A 83 -15.62 15.56 3.70
CA GLU A 83 -15.38 16.86 3.04
C GLU A 83 -13.93 17.34 3.22
N MET A 84 -13.30 17.11 4.37
CA MET A 84 -11.87 17.39 4.57
C MET A 84 -10.97 16.50 3.72
N MET A 85 -11.30 15.21 3.55
CA MET A 85 -10.55 14.34 2.63
C MET A 85 -10.62 14.85 1.17
N ARG A 86 -11.79 15.34 0.74
CA ARG A 86 -11.96 15.98 -0.59
C ARG A 86 -11.24 17.32 -0.72
N PHE A 87 -11.08 18.06 0.38
CA PHE A 87 -10.36 19.33 0.38
C PHE A 87 -8.83 19.14 0.34
N PHE A 88 -8.32 18.09 0.97
CA PHE A 88 -6.88 17.81 1.08
C PHE A 88 -6.29 17.01 -0.10
N LEU A 89 -7.08 16.19 -0.80
CA LEU A 89 -6.72 15.65 -2.11
C LEU A 89 -7.19 16.70 -3.13
N SER A 90 -6.27 17.52 -3.63
CA SER A 90 -6.59 18.83 -4.18
C SER A 90 -7.22 18.80 -5.60
N SER A 91 -7.45 17.62 -6.19
CA SER A 91 -8.31 17.48 -7.38
C SER A 91 -8.88 16.06 -7.52
N GLU A 92 -10.03 15.92 -8.20
CA GLU A 92 -10.59 14.62 -8.60
C GLU A 92 -9.57 13.78 -9.39
N GLU A 93 -8.67 14.43 -10.13
CA GLU A 93 -7.59 13.79 -10.88
C GLU A 93 -6.55 13.10 -9.96
N GLU A 94 -6.16 13.72 -8.84
CA GLU A 94 -5.27 13.10 -7.85
C GLU A 94 -5.90 11.86 -7.21
N PHE A 95 -7.22 11.88 -7.03
CA PHE A 95 -7.96 10.75 -6.48
C PHE A 95 -8.06 9.59 -7.48
N GLU A 96 -8.33 9.88 -8.75
CA GLU A 96 -8.32 8.89 -9.82
C GLU A 96 -6.92 8.31 -10.06
N LEU A 97 -5.88 9.14 -9.97
CA LEU A 97 -4.48 8.71 -10.00
C LEU A 97 -4.19 7.69 -8.89
N LEU A 98 -4.63 7.98 -7.66
CA LEU A 98 -4.45 7.08 -6.52
C LEU A 98 -5.16 5.73 -6.72
N LYS A 99 -6.38 5.73 -7.26
CA LYS A 99 -7.11 4.49 -7.58
C LYS A 99 -6.32 3.62 -8.57
N LYS A 100 -5.80 4.23 -9.65
CA LYS A 100 -4.99 3.52 -10.65
C LYS A 100 -3.68 2.99 -10.07
N LEU A 101 -3.02 3.74 -9.18
CA LEU A 101 -1.82 3.29 -8.48
C LEU A 101 -2.08 2.09 -7.58
N ILE A 102 -3.17 2.09 -6.82
CA ILE A 102 -3.56 0.96 -5.95
C ILE A 102 -3.72 -0.32 -6.79
N VAL A 103 -4.41 -0.23 -7.91
CA VAL A 103 -4.66 -1.37 -8.81
C VAL A 103 -3.33 -1.98 -9.31
N ILE A 104 -2.36 -1.15 -9.68
CA ILE A 104 -1.05 -1.62 -10.18
C ILE A 104 -0.19 -2.23 -9.06
N ILE A 105 -0.32 -1.75 -7.83
CA ILE A 105 0.54 -2.16 -6.70
C ILE A 105 -0.04 -3.36 -5.96
N SER A 106 -1.36 -3.58 -5.99
CA SER A 106 -2.02 -4.68 -5.25
C SER A 106 -1.39 -6.05 -5.50
N PRO A 107 -1.11 -6.47 -6.75
CA PRO A 107 -0.50 -7.78 -7.02
C PRO A 107 0.87 -7.93 -6.37
N PHE A 108 1.65 -6.85 -6.29
CA PHE A 108 2.95 -6.84 -5.64
C PHE A 108 2.85 -6.94 -4.12
N ASN A 109 1.84 -6.29 -3.54
CA ASN A 109 1.56 -6.39 -2.10
C ASN A 109 1.16 -7.82 -1.72
N GLU A 110 0.26 -8.43 -2.50
CA GLU A 110 -0.19 -9.81 -2.32
C GLU A 110 0.98 -10.80 -2.46
N ALA A 111 1.83 -10.64 -3.48
CA ALA A 111 3.03 -11.46 -3.66
C ALA A 111 4.03 -11.29 -2.50
N THR A 112 4.23 -10.06 -2.03
CA THR A 112 5.11 -9.78 -0.88
C THR A 112 4.59 -10.41 0.40
N GLU A 113 3.28 -10.34 0.63
CA GLU A 113 2.61 -10.95 1.78
C GLU A 113 2.69 -12.48 1.71
N PHE A 114 2.45 -13.07 0.54
CA PHE A 114 2.60 -14.50 0.30
C PHE A 114 4.04 -14.98 0.61
N LEU A 115 5.05 -14.29 0.08
CA LEU A 115 6.46 -14.58 0.36
C LEU A 115 6.83 -14.34 1.83
N SER A 116 6.12 -13.48 2.56
CA SER A 116 6.36 -13.27 3.99
C SER A 116 5.88 -14.45 4.84
N LYS A 117 4.78 -15.10 4.43
CA LYS A 117 4.15 -16.22 5.15
C LYS A 117 4.69 -17.58 4.73
N SER A 118 5.32 -17.68 3.56
CA SER A 118 5.78 -18.95 3.03
C SER A 118 7.06 -19.44 3.72
N LYS A 119 7.02 -20.69 4.19
CA LYS A 119 8.16 -21.37 4.82
C LYS A 119 9.09 -22.05 3.80
N TYR A 120 8.59 -22.36 2.60
CA TYR A 120 9.31 -23.10 1.55
C TYR A 120 8.80 -22.82 0.12
N PRO A 121 8.92 -21.61 -0.43
CA PRO A 121 8.75 -21.41 -1.87
C PRO A 121 9.86 -22.14 -2.62
N ILE A 122 9.47 -23.01 -3.55
CA ILE A 122 10.39 -23.63 -4.50
C ILE A 122 10.78 -22.54 -5.52
N LEU A 123 12.06 -22.48 -5.90
CA LEU A 123 12.60 -21.45 -6.81
C LEU A 123 11.76 -21.27 -8.09
N GLY A 124 11.28 -22.36 -8.69
CA GLY A 124 10.41 -22.29 -9.88
C GLY A 124 9.10 -21.53 -9.64
N PHE A 125 8.52 -21.62 -8.44
CA PHE A 125 7.33 -20.86 -8.08
C PHE A 125 7.61 -19.36 -7.99
N ILE A 126 8.77 -18.97 -7.45
CA ILE A 126 9.19 -17.57 -7.36
C ILE A 126 9.35 -16.98 -8.76
N THR A 127 10.03 -17.69 -9.66
CA THR A 127 10.24 -17.24 -11.05
C THR A 127 8.90 -17.07 -11.78
N SER A 128 8.01 -18.07 -11.73
CA SER A 128 6.69 -17.98 -12.37
C SER A 128 5.85 -16.83 -11.79
N MET A 129 5.93 -16.59 -10.48
CA MET A 129 5.25 -15.46 -9.85
C MET A 129 5.79 -14.11 -10.35
N LEU A 130 7.11 -13.97 -10.52
CA LEU A 130 7.72 -12.75 -11.05
C LEU A 130 7.33 -12.52 -12.52
N GLU A 131 7.29 -13.57 -13.33
CA GLU A 131 6.86 -13.52 -14.72
C GLU A 131 5.39 -13.11 -14.85
N GLU A 132 4.52 -13.69 -14.02
CA GLU A 132 3.09 -13.36 -13.96
C GLU A 132 2.88 -11.90 -13.56
N LEU A 133 3.59 -11.43 -12.52
CA LEU A 133 3.54 -10.02 -12.11
C LEU A 133 4.00 -9.08 -13.24
N ALA A 134 5.07 -9.43 -13.95
CA ALA A 134 5.54 -8.65 -15.09
C ALA A 134 4.54 -8.66 -16.25
N TYR A 135 3.86 -9.78 -16.49
CA TYR A 135 2.82 -9.92 -17.51
C TYR A 135 1.60 -9.05 -17.17
N GLN A 136 1.06 -9.16 -15.96
CA GLN A 136 -0.04 -8.32 -15.49
C GLN A 136 0.30 -6.83 -15.58
N LEU A 137 1.53 -6.48 -15.19
CA LEU A 137 2.00 -5.10 -15.23
C LEU A 137 2.04 -4.52 -16.65
N LYS A 138 2.42 -5.32 -17.65
CA LYS A 138 2.42 -4.94 -19.08
C LYS A 138 1.01 -4.75 -19.65
N ASN A 139 0.03 -5.50 -19.14
CA ASN A 139 -1.34 -5.51 -19.65
C ASN A 139 -2.25 -4.44 -19.04
N PHE A 140 -1.74 -3.60 -18.13
CA PHE A 140 -2.49 -2.43 -17.69
C PHE A 140 -2.58 -1.38 -18.80
N ILE A 141 -3.79 -1.21 -19.34
CA ILE A 141 -4.16 -0.25 -20.38
C ILE A 141 -4.93 0.93 -19.73
N ASN A 142 -5.00 2.09 -20.39
CA ASN A 142 -5.70 3.31 -19.93
C ASN A 142 -5.09 3.99 -18.68
N LEU A 143 -3.76 3.99 -18.63
CA LEU A 143 -2.99 4.62 -17.56
C LEU A 143 -2.69 6.09 -17.90
N ASN A 144 -2.67 6.95 -16.88
CA ASN A 144 -2.17 8.32 -17.02
C ASN A 144 -0.63 8.30 -17.08
N ASP A 145 -0.01 9.35 -17.61
CA ASP A 145 1.45 9.42 -17.81
C ASP A 145 2.26 9.14 -16.55
N GLU A 146 1.81 9.64 -15.39
CA GLU A 146 2.47 9.40 -14.11
C GLU A 146 2.41 7.93 -13.69
N VAL A 147 1.29 7.26 -14.00
CA VAL A 147 1.09 5.84 -13.72
C VAL A 147 1.90 4.97 -14.69
N ILE A 148 2.02 5.39 -15.95
CA ILE A 148 2.91 4.78 -16.95
C ILE A 148 4.35 4.85 -16.46
N LEU A 149 4.79 6.01 -15.97
CA LEU A 149 6.14 6.20 -15.44
C LEU A 149 6.44 5.28 -14.25
N VAL A 150 5.47 5.12 -13.34
CA VAL A 150 5.55 4.17 -12.21
C VAL A 150 5.66 2.74 -12.72
N ARG A 151 4.75 2.32 -13.61
CA ARG A 151 4.72 0.98 -14.22
C ARG A 151 6.05 0.64 -14.89
N ASP A 152 6.55 1.52 -15.74
CA ASP A 152 7.79 1.30 -16.50
C ASP A 152 9.01 1.27 -15.59
N THR A 153 9.00 2.07 -14.53
CA THR A 153 10.05 2.03 -13.50
C THR A 153 10.01 0.70 -12.74
N ILE A 154 8.83 0.19 -12.37
CA ILE A 154 8.70 -1.11 -11.72
C ILE A 154 9.17 -2.22 -12.66
N LEU A 155 8.68 -2.26 -13.91
CA LEU A 155 9.08 -3.24 -14.93
C LEU A 155 10.58 -3.28 -15.16
N LYS A 156 11.21 -2.11 -15.31
CA LYS A 156 12.65 -2.00 -15.53
C LYS A 156 13.46 -2.58 -14.37
N ASN A 157 12.97 -2.47 -13.13
CA ASN A 157 13.67 -2.97 -11.95
C ASN A 157 13.37 -4.45 -11.65
N LEU A 158 12.25 -4.99 -12.14
CA LEU A 158 11.95 -6.42 -12.10
C LEU A 158 12.79 -7.24 -13.09
N ILE A 159 13.09 -6.66 -14.27
CA ILE A 159 13.77 -7.37 -15.37
C ILE A 159 15.31 -7.22 -15.31
N LYS A 160 15.84 -6.27 -14.56
CA LYS A 160 17.29 -5.92 -14.53
C LYS A 160 18.16 -6.69 -13.51
N GLN A 161 17.66 -7.73 -12.85
CA GLN A 161 18.43 -8.49 -11.86
C GLN A 161 18.80 -9.88 -12.35
#